data_AF-A0A7I7XCM4-F1
#
_entry.id   AF-A0A7I7XCM4-F1
#
_cell.length_a   1.000
_cell.length_b   1.000
_cell.length_c   1.000
_cell.angle_alpha   90.00
_cell.angle_beta   90.00
_cell.angle_gamma   90.00
#
_symmetry.space_group_name_H-M   'P 1'
#
loop_
_entity.id
_entity.type
_entity.pdbx_description
1 polymer ?
#
loop_
_entity_poly.entity_id
_entity_poly.type
_entity_poly.pdbx_seq_one_letter_code
_entity_poly.pdbx_strand_id
1 'polypeptide(L)'
;MWQPEGIPAVALHGGPGSGCVPGMRQLFDPAVYRIVLFDQRGCGRSTPHAADHPVDLSANTTHHLIADIELLREHLGVSRWLVVGWSWGTTLALAYAERHPTRVSGLALTAVTTTGPREVEWITRTAGCFFPAQWARFRDAVPAEDRDGSLAEAYARLLHDDDPEVREKAARDWCDWEASHVDIDGQRPPPPRYADPRYRMCFARLVTHYWRHAAWLPDGELLRNVDRIAHLPAVLIHGRLDLSGPPDVAWQLAQSWPAARLHVVEGVDTPRAASWPSTSVCSSTSSRHTNPSMAKRLSHCDDALIRVSQWCAVRVDGTAGLPYRRWLTA
;
A
#
# COMPACT_ATOMS: atom_id res chain seq x y z
N MET A 1 23.68 10.97 -0.68
CA MET A 1 24.44 10.11 -1.59
C MET A 1 23.80 8.72 -1.52
N TRP A 2 23.49 8.09 -2.65
CA TRP A 2 22.85 6.77 -2.71
C TRP A 2 23.81 5.68 -2.19
N GLN A 3 23.31 4.74 -1.38
CA GLN A 3 24.10 3.66 -0.78
C GLN A 3 23.79 2.30 -1.43
N PRO A 4 24.61 1.85 -2.41
CA PRO A 4 24.42 0.55 -3.08
C PRO A 4 24.48 -0.65 -2.11
N GLU A 5 25.22 -0.52 -1.01
CA GLU A 5 25.38 -1.56 0.03
C GLU A 5 24.44 -1.36 1.23
N GLY A 6 23.47 -0.44 1.13
CA GLY A 6 22.47 -0.22 2.17
C GLY A 6 21.55 -1.42 2.38
N ILE A 7 20.78 -1.40 3.47
CA ILE A 7 19.80 -2.44 3.81
C ILE A 7 18.81 -2.58 2.63
N PRO A 8 18.70 -3.76 1.99
CA PRO A 8 17.78 -3.95 0.87
C PRO A 8 16.33 -3.79 1.32
N ALA A 9 15.56 -3.00 0.58
CA ALA A 9 14.12 -2.85 0.77
C ALA A 9 13.40 -2.81 -0.58
N VAL A 10 12.23 -3.43 -0.67
CA VAL A 10 11.32 -3.31 -1.82
C VAL A 10 10.06 -2.58 -1.39
N ALA A 11 9.64 -1.57 -2.15
CA ALA A 11 8.39 -0.87 -1.91
C ALA A 11 7.32 -1.27 -2.93
N LEU A 12 6.18 -1.71 -2.42
CA LEU A 12 5.03 -2.17 -3.19
C LEU A 12 3.95 -1.08 -3.18
N HIS A 13 3.73 -0.46 -4.34
CA HIS A 13 2.71 0.59 -4.48
C HIS A 13 1.28 0.04 -4.37
N GLY A 14 0.35 0.92 -4.03
CA GLY A 14 -1.07 0.61 -3.91
C GLY A 14 -1.84 0.60 -5.23
N GLY A 15 -3.16 0.75 -5.11
CA GLY A 15 -4.15 0.65 -6.17
C GLY A 15 -4.99 -0.62 -6.00
N PRO A 16 -4.79 -1.68 -6.79
CA PRO A 16 -3.67 -1.92 -7.71
C PRO A 16 -3.61 -0.97 -8.91
N GLY A 17 -2.42 -0.84 -9.51
CA GLY A 17 -2.24 -0.04 -10.73
C GLY A 17 -1.88 1.44 -10.54
N SER A 18 -1.57 1.90 -9.32
CA SER A 18 -1.13 3.29 -9.13
C SER A 18 0.26 3.57 -9.72
N GLY A 19 1.14 2.57 -9.80
CA GLY A 19 2.55 2.77 -10.13
C GLY A 19 3.32 3.56 -9.06
N CYS A 20 4.64 3.54 -9.16
CA CYS A 20 5.53 4.27 -8.26
C CYS A 20 5.50 5.78 -8.54
N VAL A 21 5.65 6.57 -7.47
CA VAL A 21 5.84 8.02 -7.55
C VAL A 21 7.17 8.42 -6.91
N PRO A 22 7.81 9.53 -7.35
CA PRO A 22 9.10 9.96 -6.81
C PRO A 22 9.13 10.08 -5.28
N GLY A 23 8.02 10.51 -4.67
CA GLY A 23 7.87 10.64 -3.21
C GLY A 23 8.08 9.32 -2.44
N MET A 24 7.85 8.16 -3.06
CA MET A 24 8.10 6.86 -2.40
C MET A 24 9.58 6.68 -2.01
N ARG A 25 10.51 7.31 -2.74
CA ARG A 25 11.95 7.27 -2.41
C ARG A 25 12.27 8.00 -1.11
N GLN A 26 11.45 9.01 -0.75
CA GLN A 26 11.65 9.87 0.42
C GLN A 26 11.18 9.21 1.73
N LEU A 27 10.48 8.08 1.64
CA LEU A 27 10.07 7.30 2.81
C LEU A 27 11.28 6.64 3.49
N PHE A 28 12.40 6.52 2.78
CA PHE A 28 13.57 5.81 3.21
C PHE A 28 14.74 6.76 3.43
N ASP A 29 15.55 6.49 4.46
CA ASP A 29 16.84 7.18 4.60
C ASP A 29 17.81 6.66 3.53
N PRO A 30 18.21 7.51 2.56
CA PRO A 30 19.06 7.08 1.46
C PRO A 30 20.49 6.76 1.91
N ALA A 31 20.88 7.12 3.14
CA ALA A 31 22.15 6.74 3.73
C ALA A 31 22.12 5.36 4.40
N VAL A 32 20.93 4.77 4.58
CA VAL A 32 20.75 3.48 5.26
C VAL A 32 20.24 2.40 4.31
N TYR A 33 19.33 2.75 3.40
CA TYR A 33 18.60 1.77 2.59
C TYR A 33 19.01 1.76 1.12
N ARG A 34 19.11 0.54 0.57
CA ARG A 34 19.10 0.27 -0.87
C ARG A 34 17.66 -0.05 -1.28
N ILE A 35 16.95 0.96 -1.81
CA ILE A 35 15.52 0.86 -2.09
C ILE A 35 15.29 0.42 -3.53
N VAL A 36 14.43 -0.57 -3.70
CA VAL A 36 13.95 -1.08 -4.97
C VAL A 36 12.50 -0.65 -5.16
N LEU A 37 12.26 0.08 -6.26
CA LEU A 37 10.93 0.49 -6.72
C LEU A 37 10.69 -0.12 -8.09
N PHE A 38 9.52 -0.71 -8.31
CA PHE A 38 9.10 -1.19 -9.61
C PHE A 38 7.62 -0.90 -9.81
N ASP A 39 7.25 -0.60 -11.05
CA ASP A 39 5.84 -0.49 -11.44
C ASP A 39 5.31 -1.92 -11.67
N GLN A 40 4.25 -2.31 -10.97
CA GLN A 40 3.61 -3.61 -11.16
C GLN A 40 3.06 -3.73 -12.60
N ARG A 41 2.78 -4.97 -13.03
CA ARG A 41 2.31 -5.27 -14.40
C ARG A 41 1.17 -4.32 -14.82
N GLY A 42 1.28 -3.76 -16.03
CA GLY A 42 0.22 -2.96 -16.63
C GLY A 42 0.10 -1.51 -16.18
N CYS A 43 0.95 -1.02 -15.27
CA CYS A 43 0.85 0.37 -14.79
C CYS A 43 2.19 1.12 -14.82
N GLY A 44 2.13 2.43 -14.62
CA GLY A 44 3.31 3.28 -14.61
C GLY A 44 4.09 3.16 -15.92
N ARG A 45 5.33 2.67 -15.83
CA ARG A 45 6.22 2.46 -16.99
C ARG A 45 6.30 1.00 -17.43
N SER A 46 5.59 0.08 -16.78
CA SER A 46 5.56 -1.33 -17.15
C SER A 46 4.67 -1.55 -18.38
N THR A 47 5.16 -2.37 -19.31
CA THR A 47 4.49 -2.69 -20.57
C THR A 47 4.11 -4.17 -20.65
N PRO A 48 3.04 -4.54 -21.40
CA PRO A 48 2.06 -3.64 -22.04
C PRO A 48 1.24 -2.86 -21.00
N HIS A 49 0.81 -1.64 -21.33
CA HIS A 49 0.15 -0.76 -20.37
C HIS A 49 -1.37 -1.01 -20.35
N ALA A 50 -1.97 -1.17 -19.17
CA ALA A 50 -3.38 -1.55 -19.01
C ALA A 50 -4.38 -0.47 -19.46
N ALA A 51 -3.95 0.74 -19.79
CA ALA A 51 -4.82 1.71 -20.45
C ALA A 51 -5.02 1.43 -21.96
N ASP A 52 -4.12 0.66 -22.57
CA ASP A 52 -4.21 0.34 -24.00
C ASP A 52 -5.28 -0.73 -24.21
N HIS A 53 -6.03 -0.61 -25.32
CA HIS A 53 -7.09 -1.55 -25.69
C HIS A 53 -6.86 -2.08 -27.11
N PRO A 54 -6.88 -3.41 -27.34
CA PRO A 54 -7.01 -4.46 -26.33
C PRO A 54 -5.67 -4.73 -25.63
N VAL A 55 -5.69 -4.88 -24.30
CA VAL A 55 -4.59 -5.48 -23.52
C VAL A 55 -5.18 -6.58 -22.65
N ASP A 56 -4.65 -7.79 -22.82
CA ASP A 56 -5.02 -8.95 -22.00
C ASP A 56 -4.40 -8.83 -20.61
N LEU A 57 -5.25 -9.03 -19.59
CA LEU A 57 -4.87 -9.01 -18.18
C LEU A 57 -4.78 -10.41 -17.57
N SER A 58 -4.93 -11.49 -18.35
CA SER A 58 -4.86 -12.88 -17.86
C SER A 58 -3.56 -13.21 -17.10
N ALA A 59 -2.45 -12.56 -17.47
CA ALA A 59 -1.15 -12.68 -16.79
C ALA A 59 -0.92 -11.60 -15.72
N ASN A 60 -1.95 -10.84 -15.31
CA ASN A 60 -1.88 -9.79 -14.30
C ASN A 60 -2.64 -10.20 -13.03
N THR A 61 -2.07 -11.19 -12.34
CA THR A 61 -2.64 -11.75 -11.10
C THR A 61 -1.68 -11.58 -9.93
N THR A 62 -2.16 -11.71 -8.70
CA THR A 62 -1.32 -11.71 -7.48
C THR A 62 -0.17 -12.72 -7.56
N HIS A 63 -0.40 -13.93 -8.09
CA HIS A 63 0.65 -14.95 -8.21
C HIS A 63 1.76 -14.53 -9.18
N HIS A 64 1.39 -13.90 -10.29
CA HIS A 64 2.32 -13.33 -11.25
C HIS A 64 3.13 -12.18 -10.65
N LEU A 65 2.49 -11.30 -9.87
CA LEU A 65 3.22 -10.22 -9.18
C LEU A 65 4.18 -10.77 -8.11
N ILE A 66 3.82 -11.83 -7.39
CA ILE A 66 4.72 -12.52 -6.47
C ILE A 66 5.95 -13.08 -7.21
N ALA A 67 5.73 -13.69 -8.39
CA ALA A 67 6.82 -14.18 -9.22
C ALA A 67 7.73 -13.04 -9.71
N ASP A 68 7.17 -11.89 -10.10
CA ASP A 68 7.96 -10.72 -10.49
C ASP A 68 8.84 -10.20 -9.35
N ILE A 69 8.32 -10.22 -8.11
CA ILE A 69 9.07 -9.82 -6.93
C ILE A 69 10.30 -10.73 -6.72
N GLU A 70 10.15 -12.06 -6.87
CA GLU A 70 11.29 -12.99 -6.79
C GLU A 70 12.28 -12.79 -7.96
N LEU A 71 11.79 -12.65 -9.20
CA LEU A 71 12.66 -12.41 -10.36
C LEU A 71 13.48 -11.12 -10.17
N LEU A 72 12.86 -10.06 -9.67
CA LEU A 72 13.54 -8.80 -9.38
C LEU A 72 14.56 -8.97 -8.24
N ARG A 73 14.19 -9.69 -7.18
CA ARG A 73 15.08 -9.98 -6.04
C ARG A 73 16.34 -10.70 -6.52
N GLU A 74 16.19 -11.74 -7.33
CA GLU A 74 17.29 -12.55 -7.85
C GLU A 74 18.15 -11.76 -8.84
N HIS A 75 17.54 -11.04 -9.76
CA HIS A 75 18.24 -10.18 -10.72
C HIS A 75 19.14 -9.14 -10.02
N LEU A 76 18.70 -8.63 -8.87
CA LEU A 76 19.43 -7.62 -8.09
C LEU A 76 20.45 -8.23 -7.10
N GLY A 77 20.53 -9.56 -7.01
CA GLY A 77 21.43 -10.28 -6.10
C GLY A 77 21.05 -10.13 -4.63
N VAL A 78 19.78 -9.89 -4.31
CA VAL A 78 19.30 -9.65 -2.94
C VAL A 78 18.92 -10.98 -2.29
N SER A 79 19.50 -11.33 -1.14
CA SER A 79 19.16 -12.57 -0.43
C SER A 79 17.85 -12.46 0.36
N ARG A 80 17.71 -11.35 1.11
CA ARG A 80 16.53 -10.97 1.90
C ARG A 80 16.37 -9.45 1.86
N TRP A 81 15.13 -8.98 1.94
CA TRP A 81 14.83 -7.54 2.01
C TRP A 81 13.65 -7.21 2.92
N LEU A 82 13.62 -5.95 3.35
CA LEU A 82 12.46 -5.34 3.99
C LEU A 82 11.37 -5.17 2.93
N VAL A 83 10.14 -5.61 3.23
CA VAL A 83 9.00 -5.40 2.32
C VAL A 83 8.13 -4.27 2.88
N VAL A 84 8.01 -3.21 2.10
CA VAL A 84 7.19 -2.03 2.46
C VAL A 84 5.98 -1.98 1.56
N GLY A 85 4.78 -1.99 2.14
CA GLY A 85 3.52 -2.06 1.39
C GLY A 85 2.55 -0.96 1.80
N TRP A 86 1.77 -0.47 0.84
CA TRP A 86 0.75 0.54 1.08
C TRP A 86 -0.58 0.18 0.41
N SER A 87 -1.70 0.23 1.15
CA SER A 87 -3.03 -0.13 0.62
C SER A 87 -2.96 -1.52 -0.05
N TRP A 88 -3.34 -1.67 -1.31
CA TRP A 88 -3.12 -2.89 -2.09
C TRP A 88 -1.72 -3.50 -1.94
N GLY A 89 -0.68 -2.68 -1.83
CA GLY A 89 0.69 -3.13 -1.60
C GLY A 89 0.87 -3.91 -0.29
N THR A 90 -0.01 -3.74 0.69
CA THR A 90 -0.05 -4.55 1.92
C THR A 90 -0.61 -5.94 1.68
N THR A 91 -1.67 -6.07 0.85
CA THR A 91 -2.17 -7.37 0.38
C THR A 91 -1.06 -8.13 -0.35
N LEU A 92 -0.37 -7.46 -1.28
CA LEU A 92 0.72 -8.08 -2.03
C LEU A 92 1.93 -8.41 -1.13
N ALA A 93 2.26 -7.55 -0.16
CA ALA A 93 3.34 -7.79 0.80
C ALA A 93 3.09 -9.02 1.66
N LEU A 94 1.87 -9.16 2.22
CA LEU A 94 1.46 -10.30 3.01
C LEU A 94 1.51 -11.59 2.17
N ALA A 95 0.89 -11.57 0.99
CA ALA A 95 0.86 -12.73 0.09
C ALA A 95 2.27 -13.18 -0.33
N TYR A 96 3.17 -12.23 -0.62
CA TYR A 96 4.58 -12.53 -0.91
C TYR A 96 5.31 -13.10 0.32
N ALA A 97 5.16 -12.47 1.50
CA ALA A 97 5.86 -12.88 2.71
C ALA A 97 5.42 -14.27 3.20
N GLU A 98 4.13 -14.61 3.11
CA GLU A 98 3.64 -15.94 3.48
C GLU A 98 4.23 -17.04 2.60
N ARG A 99 4.41 -16.77 1.31
CA ARG A 99 4.95 -17.72 0.33
C ARG A 99 6.47 -17.80 0.36
N HIS A 100 7.15 -16.69 0.66
CA HIS A 100 8.60 -16.57 0.67
C HIS A 100 9.14 -16.03 2.02
N PRO A 101 8.79 -16.64 3.17
CA PRO A 101 9.11 -16.06 4.49
C PRO A 101 10.61 -15.93 4.73
N THR A 102 11.40 -16.85 4.16
CA THR A 102 12.87 -16.84 4.25
C THR A 102 13.53 -15.74 3.41
N ARG A 103 12.80 -15.08 2.51
CA ARG A 103 13.26 -13.96 1.65
C ARG A 103 12.93 -12.59 2.23
N VAL A 104 12.19 -12.54 3.35
CA VAL A 104 11.75 -11.31 3.99
C VAL A 104 12.55 -11.08 5.26
N SER A 105 13.04 -9.86 5.48
CA SER A 105 13.72 -9.47 6.74
C SER A 105 12.76 -8.82 7.74
N GLY A 106 11.67 -8.24 7.26
CA GLY A 106 10.59 -7.65 8.04
C GLY A 106 9.56 -6.99 7.13
N LEU A 107 8.47 -6.47 7.71
CA LEU A 107 7.43 -5.77 6.97
C LEU A 107 7.11 -4.38 7.55
N ALA A 108 6.84 -3.42 6.69
CA ALA A 108 6.25 -2.13 7.07
C ALA A 108 5.00 -1.90 6.21
N LEU A 109 3.83 -2.03 6.81
CA LEU A 109 2.53 -2.01 6.12
C LEU A 109 1.75 -0.77 6.54
N THR A 110 1.19 -0.04 5.58
CA THR A 110 0.38 1.15 5.86
C THR A 110 -0.94 1.13 5.09
N ALA A 111 -2.03 1.59 5.71
CA ALA A 111 -3.39 1.42 5.19
C ALA A 111 -3.64 -0.07 4.86
N VAL A 112 -3.50 -0.90 5.89
CA VAL A 112 -3.47 -2.36 5.81
C VAL A 112 -4.80 -2.93 5.32
N THR A 113 -4.74 -3.67 4.22
CA THR A 113 -5.88 -4.37 3.61
C THR A 113 -5.45 -5.74 3.10
N THR A 114 -6.39 -6.67 3.05
CA THR A 114 -6.19 -8.02 2.49
C THR A 114 -6.91 -8.25 1.17
N THR A 115 -7.59 -7.24 0.63
CA THR A 115 -8.42 -7.30 -0.60
C THR A 115 -9.42 -8.47 -0.57
N GLY A 116 -9.96 -8.78 0.62
CA GLY A 116 -10.97 -9.82 0.77
C GLY A 116 -12.35 -9.38 0.26
N PRO A 117 -13.27 -10.32 -0.04
CA PRO A 117 -14.64 -10.00 -0.47
C PRO A 117 -15.37 -9.03 0.45
N ARG A 118 -15.19 -9.16 1.78
CA ARG A 118 -15.78 -8.22 2.76
C ARG A 118 -15.27 -6.79 2.56
N GLU A 119 -13.98 -6.62 2.32
CA GLU A 119 -13.36 -5.30 2.15
C GLU A 119 -13.81 -4.67 0.83
N VAL A 120 -13.91 -5.46 -0.25
CA VAL A 120 -14.44 -5.00 -1.54
C VAL A 120 -15.92 -4.60 -1.43
N GLU A 121 -16.74 -5.40 -0.76
CA GLU A 121 -18.15 -5.08 -0.52
C GLU A 121 -18.31 -3.84 0.39
N TRP A 122 -17.44 -3.71 1.39
CA TRP A 122 -17.41 -2.52 2.23
C TRP A 122 -17.17 -1.27 1.39
N ILE A 123 -16.06 -1.23 0.64
CA ILE A 123 -15.64 -0.03 -0.07
C ILE A 123 -16.52 0.30 -1.28
N THR A 124 -17.16 -0.68 -1.91
CA THR A 124 -18.02 -0.43 -3.09
C THR A 124 -19.50 -0.22 -2.72
N ARG A 125 -19.95 -0.68 -1.54
CA ARG A 125 -21.35 -0.60 -1.13
C ARG A 125 -21.53 0.02 0.24
N THR A 126 -21.00 -0.62 1.28
CA THR A 126 -21.34 -0.25 2.67
C THR A 126 -20.87 1.17 3.00
N ALA A 127 -19.68 1.57 2.55
CA ALA A 127 -19.15 2.92 2.70
C ALA A 127 -20.03 3.99 2.02
N GLY A 128 -20.91 3.60 1.09
CA GLY A 128 -21.90 4.49 0.46
C GLY A 128 -22.84 5.16 1.44
N CYS A 129 -23.03 4.62 2.65
CA CYS A 129 -23.84 5.27 3.68
C CYS A 129 -23.23 6.59 4.19
N PHE A 130 -21.91 6.78 4.04
CA PHE A 130 -21.22 8.03 4.36
C PHE A 130 -21.30 9.05 3.21
N PHE A 131 -21.49 8.58 1.97
CA PHE A 131 -21.47 9.42 0.76
C PHE A 131 -22.66 9.08 -0.17
N PRO A 132 -23.91 9.24 0.29
CA PRO A 132 -25.08 8.68 -0.40
C PRO A 132 -25.29 9.23 -1.82
N ALA A 133 -24.99 10.52 -2.05
CA ALA A 133 -25.14 11.13 -3.37
C ALA A 133 -24.06 10.66 -4.36
N GLN A 134 -22.81 10.54 -3.90
CA GLN A 134 -21.68 10.04 -4.67
C GLN A 134 -21.88 8.56 -5.00
N TRP A 135 -22.28 7.78 -4.00
CA TRP A 135 -22.54 6.35 -4.15
C TRP A 135 -23.73 6.07 -5.08
N ALA A 136 -24.81 6.85 -5.00
CA ALA A 136 -25.92 6.72 -5.93
C ALA A 136 -25.47 6.95 -7.39
N ARG A 137 -24.63 7.96 -7.65
CA ARG A 137 -24.06 8.19 -9.00
C ARG A 137 -23.19 7.01 -9.46
N PHE A 138 -22.34 6.49 -8.59
CA PHE A 138 -21.48 5.34 -8.87
C PHE A 138 -22.30 4.07 -9.17
N ARG A 139 -23.26 3.73 -8.31
CA ARG A 139 -24.15 2.57 -8.51
C ARG A 139 -25.03 2.74 -9.76
N ASP A 140 -25.62 3.91 -9.98
CA ASP A 140 -26.58 4.09 -11.08
C ASP A 140 -25.91 4.19 -12.46
N ALA A 141 -24.58 4.36 -12.49
CA ALA A 141 -23.78 4.35 -13.70
C ALA A 141 -23.60 2.95 -14.33
N VAL A 142 -23.88 1.86 -13.60
CA VAL A 142 -23.91 0.50 -14.16
C VAL A 142 -25.34 0.10 -14.60
N PRO A 143 -25.49 -0.89 -15.51
CA PRO A 143 -26.79 -1.42 -15.93
C PRO A 143 -27.68 -1.81 -14.74
N ALA A 144 -29.00 -1.64 -14.87
CA ALA A 144 -29.93 -1.77 -13.75
C ALA A 144 -29.90 -3.16 -13.11
N GLU A 145 -29.73 -4.20 -13.92
CA GLU A 145 -29.59 -5.60 -13.54
C GLU A 145 -28.33 -5.90 -12.71
N ASP A 146 -27.31 -5.04 -12.77
CA ASP A 146 -26.02 -5.24 -12.13
C ASP A 146 -25.86 -4.48 -10.81
N ARG A 147 -26.77 -3.54 -10.51
CA ARG A 147 -26.66 -2.59 -9.36
C ARG A 147 -26.63 -3.26 -8.00
N ASP A 148 -27.30 -4.40 -7.88
CA ASP A 148 -27.37 -5.20 -6.65
C ASP A 148 -26.31 -6.30 -6.59
N GLY A 149 -25.56 -6.51 -7.68
CA GLY A 149 -24.46 -7.47 -7.76
C GLY A 149 -23.11 -6.88 -7.35
N SER A 150 -22.03 -7.51 -7.84
CA SER A 150 -20.67 -7.00 -7.66
C SER A 150 -20.44 -5.79 -8.59
N LEU A 151 -20.35 -4.59 -7.99
CA LEU A 151 -20.05 -3.38 -8.75
C LEU A 151 -18.65 -3.44 -9.39
N ALA A 152 -17.68 -4.09 -8.74
CA ALA A 152 -16.35 -4.31 -9.32
C ALA A 152 -16.42 -5.16 -10.61
N GLU A 153 -17.28 -6.19 -10.64
CA GLU A 153 -17.51 -7.01 -11.83
C GLU A 153 -18.24 -6.23 -12.92
N ALA A 154 -19.27 -5.46 -12.57
CA ALA A 154 -20.03 -4.64 -13.51
C ALA A 154 -19.14 -3.58 -14.19
N TYR A 155 -18.35 -2.85 -13.40
CA TYR A 155 -17.37 -1.90 -13.92
C TYR A 155 -16.27 -2.60 -14.74
N ALA A 156 -15.81 -3.78 -14.34
CA ALA A 156 -14.83 -4.54 -15.12
C ALA A 156 -15.35 -4.82 -16.53
N ARG A 157 -16.63 -5.16 -16.70
CA ARG A 157 -17.24 -5.33 -18.03
C ARG A 157 -17.27 -4.03 -18.83
N LEU A 158 -17.75 -2.95 -18.23
CA LEU A 158 -17.80 -1.63 -18.91
C LEU A 158 -16.41 -1.15 -19.33
N LEU A 159 -15.38 -1.43 -18.54
CA LEU A 159 -13.99 -1.06 -18.83
C LEU A 159 -13.33 -1.93 -19.91
N HIS A 160 -13.98 -3.02 -20.34
CA HIS A 160 -13.58 -3.88 -21.45
C HIS A 160 -14.57 -3.84 -22.62
N ASP A 161 -15.53 -2.92 -22.61
CA ASP A 161 -16.47 -2.70 -23.72
C ASP A 161 -15.71 -2.30 -24.99
N ASP A 162 -16.22 -2.62 -26.18
CA ASP A 162 -15.62 -2.22 -27.44
C ASP A 162 -15.73 -0.70 -27.68
N ASP A 163 -16.76 -0.05 -27.13
CA ASP A 163 -16.99 1.38 -27.25
C ASP A 163 -16.03 2.18 -26.32
N PRO A 164 -15.15 3.03 -26.88
CA PRO A 164 -14.26 3.88 -26.08
C PRO A 164 -14.99 4.87 -25.16
N GLU A 165 -16.20 5.33 -25.51
CA GLU A 165 -16.97 6.25 -24.68
C GLU A 165 -17.50 5.56 -23.42
N VAL A 166 -17.96 4.31 -23.55
CA VAL A 166 -18.38 3.47 -22.42
C VAL A 166 -17.22 3.25 -21.45
N ARG A 167 -16.04 2.87 -21.97
CA ARG A 167 -14.84 2.66 -21.15
C ARG A 167 -14.42 3.94 -20.43
N GLU A 168 -14.37 5.08 -21.13
CA GLU A 168 -13.92 6.35 -20.55
C GLU A 168 -14.89 6.84 -19.48
N LYS A 169 -16.21 6.70 -19.69
CA LYS A 169 -17.21 7.02 -18.67
C LYS A 169 -17.02 6.15 -17.43
N ALA A 170 -16.89 4.82 -17.61
CA ALA A 170 -16.68 3.89 -16.51
C ALA A 170 -15.40 4.21 -15.70
N ALA A 171 -14.30 4.57 -16.37
CA ALA A 171 -13.06 4.95 -15.72
C ALA A 171 -13.18 6.25 -14.90
N ARG A 172 -13.94 7.23 -15.40
CA ARG A 172 -14.24 8.46 -14.65
C ARG A 172 -15.09 8.17 -13.42
N ASP A 173 -16.21 7.48 -13.61
CA ASP A 173 -17.15 7.19 -12.52
C ASP A 173 -16.49 6.37 -11.40
N TRP A 174 -15.60 5.43 -11.76
CA TRP A 174 -14.78 4.69 -10.78
C TRP A 174 -13.85 5.62 -9.99
N CYS A 175 -13.08 6.48 -10.69
CA CYS A 175 -12.16 7.40 -10.04
C CYS A 175 -12.86 8.49 -9.20
N ASP A 176 -14.07 8.90 -9.58
CA ASP A 176 -14.88 9.84 -8.80
C ASP A 176 -15.38 9.18 -7.50
N TRP A 177 -15.72 7.89 -7.54
CA TRP A 177 -16.03 7.13 -6.33
C TRP A 177 -14.79 6.99 -5.42
N GLU A 178 -13.65 6.60 -6.00
CA GLU A 178 -12.37 6.50 -5.28
C GLU A 178 -11.98 7.81 -4.59
N ALA A 179 -12.16 8.94 -5.28
CA ALA A 179 -11.88 10.26 -4.72
C ALA A 179 -12.79 10.60 -3.52
N SER A 180 -13.99 10.03 -3.47
CA SER A 180 -14.99 10.33 -2.43
C SER A 180 -14.64 9.69 -1.09
N HIS A 181 -14.32 8.38 -1.08
CA HIS A 181 -14.09 7.66 0.19
C HIS A 181 -12.67 7.84 0.77
N VAL A 182 -11.76 8.49 0.04
CA VAL A 182 -10.42 8.90 0.54
C VAL A 182 -10.37 10.37 0.99
N ASP A 183 -11.53 11.04 1.05
CA ASP A 183 -11.67 12.44 1.48
C ASP A 183 -12.80 12.59 2.51
N ILE A 184 -12.52 12.24 3.77
CA ILE A 184 -13.57 12.17 4.79
C ILE A 184 -14.16 13.54 5.16
N ASP A 185 -13.37 14.62 5.08
CA ASP A 185 -13.81 15.97 5.46
C ASP A 185 -14.39 16.77 4.27
N GLY A 186 -14.33 16.20 3.05
CA GLY A 186 -14.82 16.83 1.83
C GLY A 186 -14.04 18.08 1.43
N GLN A 187 -12.88 18.33 2.03
CA GLN A 187 -12.08 19.53 1.79
C GLN A 187 -10.92 19.28 0.81
N ARG A 188 -10.67 18.03 0.42
CA ARG A 188 -9.53 17.70 -0.43
C ARG A 188 -9.95 17.63 -1.89
N PRO A 189 -9.18 18.24 -2.81
CA PRO A 189 -9.39 18.00 -4.22
C PRO A 189 -9.15 16.50 -4.55
N PRO A 190 -9.82 15.98 -5.59
CA PRO A 190 -9.51 14.67 -6.14
C PRO A 190 -8.01 14.54 -6.43
N PRO A 191 -7.43 13.34 -6.30
CA PRO A 191 -6.03 13.10 -6.66
C PRO A 191 -5.70 13.67 -8.05
N PRO A 192 -4.68 14.55 -8.19
CA PRO A 192 -4.40 15.21 -9.47
C PRO A 192 -4.14 14.25 -10.64
N ARG A 193 -3.67 13.03 -10.35
CA ARG A 193 -3.45 11.98 -11.35
C ARG A 193 -4.75 11.51 -12.00
N TYR A 194 -5.88 11.60 -11.30
CA TYR A 194 -7.19 11.33 -11.90
C TYR A 194 -7.57 12.36 -12.96
N ALA A 195 -6.84 13.46 -13.17
CA ALA A 195 -7.06 14.32 -14.34
C ALA A 195 -6.57 13.68 -15.65
N ASP A 196 -5.58 12.78 -15.59
CA ASP A 196 -5.02 12.09 -16.75
C ASP A 196 -5.91 10.89 -17.17
N PRO A 197 -6.53 10.92 -18.37
CA PRO A 197 -7.35 9.81 -18.86
C PRO A 197 -6.61 8.48 -18.92
N ARG A 198 -5.33 8.49 -19.30
CA ARG A 198 -4.53 7.27 -19.41
C ARG A 198 -4.30 6.64 -18.04
N TYR A 199 -4.05 7.46 -17.02
CA TYR A 199 -3.93 6.99 -15.65
C TYR A 199 -5.28 6.47 -15.12
N ARG A 200 -6.38 7.23 -15.28
CA ARG A 200 -7.71 6.79 -14.85
C ARG A 200 -8.09 5.42 -15.43
N MET A 201 -7.91 5.25 -16.74
CA MET A 201 -8.21 4.00 -17.44
C MET A 201 -7.40 2.83 -16.87
N CYS A 202 -6.08 3.00 -16.76
CA CYS A 202 -5.19 1.98 -16.19
C CYS A 202 -5.59 1.62 -14.75
N PHE A 203 -5.80 2.63 -13.91
CA PHE A 203 -6.15 2.44 -12.51
C PHE A 203 -7.49 1.71 -12.37
N ALA A 204 -8.55 2.19 -13.00
CA ALA A 204 -9.88 1.57 -12.94
C ALA A 204 -9.86 0.13 -13.49
N ARG A 205 -9.20 -0.12 -14.62
CA ARG A 205 -9.06 -1.48 -15.18
C ARG A 205 -8.34 -2.42 -14.24
N LEU A 206 -7.25 -1.99 -13.61
CA LEU A 206 -6.48 -2.86 -12.71
C LEU A 206 -7.19 -3.08 -11.38
N VAL A 207 -7.77 -2.04 -10.75
CA VAL A 207 -8.51 -2.21 -9.49
C VAL A 207 -9.67 -3.18 -9.66
N THR A 208 -10.52 -2.94 -10.67
CA THR A 208 -11.68 -3.81 -10.94
C THR A 208 -11.27 -5.23 -11.32
N HIS A 209 -10.17 -5.40 -12.06
CA HIS A 209 -9.62 -6.71 -12.41
C HIS A 209 -9.18 -7.51 -11.17
N TYR A 210 -8.51 -6.88 -10.20
CA TYR A 210 -8.12 -7.60 -8.99
C TYR A 210 -9.32 -7.86 -8.07
N TRP A 211 -10.21 -6.89 -7.89
CA TRP A 211 -11.33 -7.00 -6.96
C TRP A 211 -12.37 -8.02 -7.41
N ARG A 212 -12.68 -8.10 -8.71
CA ARG A 212 -13.61 -9.12 -9.24
C ARG A 212 -13.11 -10.56 -9.04
N HIS A 213 -11.80 -10.73 -8.92
CA HIS A 213 -11.16 -12.03 -8.70
C HIS A 213 -10.78 -12.28 -7.24
N ALA A 214 -11.17 -11.41 -6.30
CA ALA A 214 -10.73 -11.45 -4.91
C ALA A 214 -9.20 -11.59 -4.79
N ALA A 215 -8.48 -10.87 -5.65
CA ALA A 215 -7.03 -10.95 -5.79
C ALA A 215 -6.47 -12.38 -6.01
N TRP A 216 -7.25 -13.35 -6.50
CA TRP A 216 -6.88 -14.77 -6.57
C TRP A 216 -6.42 -15.34 -5.22
N LEU A 217 -6.92 -14.77 -4.13
CA LEU A 217 -6.66 -15.22 -2.77
C LEU A 217 -7.97 -15.78 -2.19
N PRO A 218 -7.99 -17.03 -1.72
CA PRO A 218 -9.06 -17.55 -0.88
C PRO A 218 -9.44 -16.59 0.24
N ASP A 219 -10.74 -16.47 0.49
CA ASP A 219 -11.27 -15.55 1.51
C ASP A 219 -10.62 -15.80 2.87
N GLY A 220 -10.10 -14.75 3.50
CA GLY A 220 -9.39 -14.78 4.77
C GLY A 220 -8.03 -15.50 4.76
N GLU A 221 -7.46 -15.89 3.60
CA GLU A 221 -6.15 -16.57 3.52
C GLU A 221 -5.07 -15.82 4.28
N LEU A 222 -4.92 -14.52 4.02
CA LEU A 222 -3.84 -13.70 4.57
C LEU A 222 -3.94 -13.48 6.10
N LEU A 223 -5.13 -13.66 6.68
CA LEU A 223 -5.30 -13.63 8.13
C LEU A 223 -5.04 -15.02 8.74
N ARG A 224 -5.50 -16.09 8.09
CA ARG A 224 -5.29 -17.47 8.58
C ARG A 224 -3.85 -17.92 8.51
N ASN A 225 -3.06 -17.38 7.58
CA ASN A 225 -1.69 -17.81 7.31
C ASN A 225 -0.63 -16.99 8.07
N VAL A 226 -1.03 -16.05 8.93
CA VAL A 226 -0.11 -15.17 9.67
C VAL A 226 0.97 -15.94 10.41
N ASP A 227 0.69 -17.13 10.93
CA ASP A 227 1.67 -18.00 11.61
C ASP A 227 2.93 -18.26 10.77
N ARG A 228 2.81 -18.28 9.43
CA ARG A 228 3.94 -18.45 8.50
C ARG A 228 4.95 -17.32 8.57
N ILE A 229 4.51 -16.13 8.98
CA ILE A 229 5.30 -14.89 9.04
C ILE A 229 5.34 -14.27 10.43
N ALA A 230 4.66 -14.86 11.43
CA ALA A 230 4.52 -14.32 12.78
C ALA A 230 5.86 -14.09 13.52
N HIS A 231 6.92 -14.77 13.07
CA HIS A 231 8.29 -14.63 13.56
C HIS A 231 9.04 -13.42 12.96
N LEU A 232 8.56 -12.83 11.86
CA LEU A 232 9.17 -11.68 11.21
C LEU A 232 8.76 -10.39 11.95
N PRO A 233 9.69 -9.44 12.15
CA PRO A 233 9.34 -8.14 12.69
C PRO A 233 8.43 -7.38 11.72
N ALA A 234 7.36 -6.78 12.22
CA ALA A 234 6.44 -5.99 11.41
C ALA A 234 5.97 -4.72 12.10
N VAL A 235 5.71 -3.69 11.30
CA VAL A 235 5.03 -2.47 11.73
C VAL A 235 3.79 -2.28 10.86
N LEU A 236 2.64 -2.11 11.50
CA LEU A 236 1.35 -1.84 10.87
C LEU A 236 0.95 -0.42 11.23
N ILE A 237 0.71 0.43 10.24
CA ILE A 237 0.32 1.84 10.42
C ILE A 237 -1.05 2.03 9.77
N HIS A 238 -2.03 2.51 10.53
CA HIS A 238 -3.39 2.62 10.01
C HIS A 238 -4.08 3.89 10.50
N GLY A 239 -4.78 4.60 9.62
CA GLY A 239 -5.58 5.76 10.02
C GLY A 239 -6.84 5.33 10.77
N ARG A 240 -7.17 5.98 11.89
CA ARG A 240 -8.42 5.68 12.63
C ARG A 240 -9.66 5.86 11.75
N LEU A 241 -9.61 6.84 10.85
CA LEU A 241 -10.73 7.29 10.02
C LEU A 241 -10.61 6.80 8.56
N ASP A 242 -9.78 5.79 8.30
CA ASP A 242 -9.66 5.20 6.96
C ASP A 242 -10.96 4.49 6.57
N LEU A 243 -11.83 5.18 5.84
CA LEU A 243 -13.11 4.64 5.35
C LEU A 243 -12.92 3.68 4.18
N SER A 244 -11.82 3.81 3.43
CA SER A 244 -11.52 2.95 2.29
C SER A 244 -11.22 1.52 2.78
N GLY A 245 -10.41 1.41 3.84
CA GLY A 245 -10.13 0.15 4.52
C GLY A 245 -10.16 0.37 6.03
N PRO A 246 -11.24 -0.01 6.73
CA PRO A 246 -11.32 0.15 8.18
C PRO A 246 -10.16 -0.52 8.93
N PRO A 247 -9.79 -0.03 10.13
CA PRO A 247 -8.61 -0.51 10.86
C PRO A 247 -8.76 -1.92 11.45
N ASP A 248 -9.87 -2.61 11.23
CA ASP A 248 -10.18 -3.91 11.82
C ASP A 248 -9.26 -5.02 11.29
N VAL A 249 -8.87 -4.99 10.01
CA VAL A 249 -7.89 -5.92 9.43
C VAL A 249 -6.51 -5.73 10.07
N ALA A 250 -6.06 -4.48 10.19
CA ALA A 250 -4.79 -4.16 10.86
C ALA A 250 -4.79 -4.63 12.32
N TRP A 251 -5.91 -4.45 13.03
CA TRP A 251 -6.11 -4.94 14.38
C TRP A 251 -6.03 -6.46 14.47
N GLN A 252 -6.76 -7.19 13.62
CA GLN A 252 -6.78 -8.65 13.58
C GLN A 252 -5.39 -9.25 13.31
N LEU A 253 -4.64 -8.65 12.37
CA LEU A 253 -3.25 -9.01 12.11
C LEU A 253 -2.39 -8.83 13.35
N ALA A 254 -2.48 -7.69 14.03
CA ALA A 254 -1.70 -7.40 15.23
C ALA A 254 -2.00 -8.36 16.39
N GLN A 255 -3.26 -8.84 16.52
CA GLN A 255 -3.61 -9.84 17.52
C GLN A 255 -3.00 -11.22 17.24
N SER A 256 -2.81 -11.55 15.95
CA SER A 256 -2.34 -12.87 15.51
C SER A 256 -0.84 -12.90 15.18
N TRP A 257 -0.17 -11.75 15.23
CA TRP A 257 1.24 -11.58 14.86
C TRP A 257 2.03 -10.98 16.03
N PRO A 258 2.59 -11.80 16.94
CA PRO A 258 3.23 -11.31 18.16
C PRO A 258 4.42 -10.37 17.93
N ALA A 259 5.14 -10.53 16.81
CA ALA A 259 6.26 -9.67 16.43
C ALA A 259 5.82 -8.37 15.71
N ALA A 260 4.53 -8.21 15.40
CA ALA A 260 4.00 -7.00 14.79
C ALA A 260 3.67 -5.92 15.82
N ARG A 261 3.79 -4.67 15.41
CA ARG A 261 3.38 -3.49 16.18
C ARG A 261 2.37 -2.68 15.40
N LEU A 262 1.18 -2.53 15.94
CA LEU A 262 0.14 -1.69 15.36
C LEU A 262 0.19 -0.27 15.91
N HIS A 263 0.19 0.68 14.99
CA HIS A 263 0.08 2.10 15.26
C HIS A 263 -1.17 2.63 14.56
N VAL A 264 -2.21 2.91 15.35
CA VAL A 264 -3.39 3.60 14.85
C VAL A 264 -3.14 5.10 14.99
N VAL A 265 -3.21 5.82 13.87
CA VAL A 265 -3.02 7.26 13.82
C VAL A 265 -4.38 7.95 13.94
N GLU A 266 -4.59 8.63 15.06
CA GLU A 266 -5.85 9.30 15.36
C GLU A 266 -6.08 10.53 14.44
N GLY A 267 -7.34 10.78 14.08
CA GLY A 267 -7.71 11.91 13.21
C GLY A 267 -7.25 11.80 11.76
N VAL A 268 -6.59 10.71 11.37
CA VAL A 268 -6.09 10.48 10.01
C VAL A 268 -7.00 9.49 9.29
N ASP A 269 -7.45 9.88 8.09
CA ASP A 269 -8.16 9.04 7.12
C ASP A 269 -7.18 8.17 6.32
N THR A 270 -7.55 7.66 5.14
CA THR A 270 -6.60 6.97 4.26
C THR A 270 -5.42 7.91 4.01
N PRO A 271 -4.22 7.64 4.53
CA PRO A 271 -3.11 8.57 4.34
C PRO A 271 -2.82 8.64 2.82
N ARG A 272 -2.33 9.78 2.31
CA ARG A 272 -1.87 9.91 0.91
C ARG A 272 -0.35 9.97 0.92
N ALA A 273 0.32 9.45 -0.11
CA ALA A 273 1.78 9.53 -0.22
C ALA A 273 2.34 10.97 -0.11
N ALA A 274 1.52 12.00 -0.38
CA ALA A 274 1.87 13.41 -0.27
C ALA A 274 1.54 14.07 1.09
N SER A 275 0.81 13.39 1.99
CA SER A 275 0.40 13.92 3.30
C SER A 275 1.23 13.35 4.46
N TRP A 276 2.31 12.63 4.16
CA TRP A 276 3.30 12.25 5.16
C TRP A 276 4.06 13.51 5.59
N PRO A 277 4.15 13.83 6.89
CA PRO A 277 5.09 14.84 7.34
C PRO A 277 6.49 14.47 6.89
N SER A 278 7.36 15.46 6.71
CA SER A 278 8.74 15.36 6.20
C SER A 278 9.66 14.42 7.00
N THR A 279 9.16 13.77 8.05
CA THR A 279 9.83 12.70 8.80
C THR A 279 9.57 11.36 8.13
N SER A 280 10.56 10.93 7.36
CA SER A 280 10.63 9.64 6.65
C SER A 280 10.33 8.46 7.59
N VAL A 281 9.59 7.46 7.09
CA VAL A 281 9.40 6.14 7.73
C VAL A 281 10.74 5.66 8.30
N CYS A 282 11.79 5.72 7.50
CA CYS A 282 13.10 5.20 7.90
C CYS A 282 14.19 6.26 8.18
N SER A 283 13.87 7.48 8.66
CA SER A 283 14.88 8.54 8.90
C SER A 283 15.72 8.40 10.17
N SER A 284 17.05 8.20 10.06
CA SER A 284 17.94 8.27 11.22
C SER A 284 18.41 9.71 11.47
N THR A 285 17.83 10.42 12.46
CA THR A 285 18.44 11.66 12.94
C THR A 285 18.55 11.68 14.47
N SER A 286 19.80 11.56 14.92
CA SER A 286 20.26 11.95 16.25
C SER A 286 20.26 13.48 16.34
N SER A 287 19.42 14.06 17.19
CA SER A 287 19.44 15.51 17.41
C SER A 287 20.58 15.90 18.35
N ARG A 288 21.60 16.60 17.83
CA ARG A 288 22.38 17.57 18.61
C ARG A 288 21.98 18.97 18.16
N HIS A 289 21.41 19.70 19.11
CA HIS A 289 21.26 21.16 19.28
C HIS A 289 20.92 22.03 18.05
N THR A 290 19.82 22.80 18.11
CA THR A 290 19.87 24.28 18.20
C THR A 290 18.48 24.92 18.49
N ASN A 291 18.59 26.02 19.26
CA ASN A 291 17.69 27.03 19.85
C ASN A 291 16.22 27.29 19.40
N PRO A 292 15.35 27.82 20.30
CA PRO A 292 13.91 28.01 20.09
C PRO A 292 13.51 29.48 19.84
N SER A 293 12.83 29.77 18.73
CA SER A 293 11.94 30.96 18.62
C SER A 293 11.03 30.93 17.39
N MET A 294 10.28 29.85 17.19
CA MET A 294 9.16 29.88 16.23
C MET A 294 8.06 28.84 16.50
N ALA A 295 7.81 28.52 17.77
CA ALA A 295 6.79 27.55 18.18
C ALA A 295 5.67 28.26 18.94
N LYS A 296 4.62 28.69 18.23
CA LYS A 296 3.32 29.04 18.82
C LYS A 296 2.25 29.12 17.74
N ARG A 297 1.80 27.95 17.27
CA ARG A 297 0.40 27.64 16.84
C ARG A 297 0.16 26.30 16.09
N LEU A 298 1.01 25.27 16.22
CA LEU A 298 0.76 23.93 15.65
C LEU A 298 1.03 22.75 16.63
N SER A 299 1.04 23.00 17.94
CA SER A 299 1.62 22.08 18.94
C SER A 299 0.72 20.94 19.46
N HIS A 300 -0.20 20.38 18.67
CA HIS A 300 -1.02 19.23 19.14
C HIS A 300 -0.97 17.98 18.23
N CYS A 301 -0.23 18.01 17.12
CA CYS A 301 -0.10 16.84 16.22
C CYS A 301 1.32 16.26 16.11
N ASP A 302 2.34 16.90 16.70
CA ASP A 302 3.74 16.52 16.47
C ASP A 302 4.23 15.32 17.32
N ASP A 303 3.57 14.98 18.42
CA ASP A 303 4.01 13.88 19.32
C ASP A 303 3.61 12.48 18.83
N ALA A 304 2.77 12.37 17.80
CA ALA A 304 2.31 11.08 17.25
C ALA A 304 3.14 10.56 16.06
N LEU A 305 4.18 11.28 15.64
CA LEU A 305 5.03 10.89 14.51
C LEU A 305 6.06 9.83 14.92
N ILE A 306 5.60 8.58 14.89
CA ILE A 306 6.37 7.38 15.20
C ILE A 306 7.48 7.19 14.16
N ARG A 307 8.72 7.36 14.63
CA ARG A 307 9.96 7.13 13.86
C ARG A 307 10.17 5.64 13.65
N VAL A 308 9.89 5.09 12.46
CA VAL A 308 10.22 3.67 12.14
C VAL A 308 11.75 3.45 12.14
N SER A 309 12.57 4.51 12.02
CA SER A 309 14.02 4.45 12.17
C SER A 309 14.55 4.01 13.54
N GLN A 310 13.77 4.17 14.62
CA GLN A 310 14.18 3.67 15.95
C GLN A 310 13.99 2.16 16.09
N TRP A 311 13.24 1.51 15.20
CA TRP A 311 12.81 0.13 15.35
C TRP A 311 13.49 -0.84 14.38
N CYS A 312 14.04 -0.35 13.26
CA CYS A 312 14.93 -1.15 12.39
C CYS A 312 16.31 -1.43 13.00
N ALA A 313 16.59 -0.92 14.20
CA ALA A 313 17.70 -1.38 15.04
C ALA A 313 17.37 -2.71 15.76
N VAL A 314 16.72 -3.67 15.09
CA VAL A 314 16.81 -5.07 15.50
C VAL A 314 18.21 -5.52 15.09
N ARG A 315 19.12 -5.62 16.06
CA ARG A 315 20.39 -6.31 15.86
C ARG A 315 20.07 -7.70 15.27
N VAL A 316 20.48 -7.91 14.03
CA VAL A 316 20.69 -9.26 13.51
C VAL A 316 21.95 -9.76 14.23
N ASP A 317 21.79 -10.24 15.46
CA ASP A 317 22.87 -10.93 16.18
C ASP A 317 23.09 -12.27 15.48
N GLY A 318 23.95 -12.24 14.48
CA GLY A 318 24.44 -13.39 13.76
C GLY A 318 25.95 -13.50 13.95
N THR A 319 26.41 -13.80 15.16
CA THR A 319 27.65 -14.57 15.40
C THR A 319 27.67 -15.10 16.84
N ALA A 320 27.59 -16.43 16.97
CA ALA A 320 28.11 -17.12 18.14
C ALA A 320 29.63 -16.91 18.19
N GLY A 321 30.18 -16.45 19.31
CA GLY A 321 31.63 -16.44 19.52
C GLY A 321 32.19 -15.40 20.50
N LEU A 322 32.13 -15.71 21.80
CA LEU A 322 33.06 -15.36 22.88
C LEU A 322 33.29 -13.87 23.28
N PRO A 323 33.64 -13.63 24.57
CA PRO A 323 33.61 -12.32 25.20
C PRO A 323 34.97 -11.62 25.14
N TYR A 324 34.99 -10.32 24.83
CA TYR A 324 36.09 -9.46 25.27
C TYR A 324 35.56 -8.16 25.90
N ARG A 325 35.86 -8.06 27.19
CA ARG A 325 35.78 -6.87 28.03
C ARG A 325 36.91 -5.89 27.68
N ARG A 326 36.65 -4.60 27.96
CA ARG A 326 37.59 -3.55 28.44
C ARG A 326 38.56 -2.97 27.38
N TRP A 327 38.93 -1.68 27.33
CA TRP A 327 38.79 -0.48 28.19
C TRP A 327 39.27 0.76 27.38
N LEU A 328 38.80 1.96 27.79
CA LEU A 328 39.51 3.25 27.93
C LEU A 328 40.06 4.04 26.71
N THR A 329 39.46 5.22 26.54
CA THR A 329 40.06 6.58 26.43
C THR A 329 41.40 6.76 25.71
N ALA A 330 41.37 7.55 24.63
CA ALA A 330 41.92 8.92 24.58
C ALA A 330 41.18 9.68 23.46
#